data_AF-G1PE80-F1
#
_entry.id   AF-G1PE80-F1
#
_cell.length_a   1.000
_cell.length_b   1.000
_cell.length_c   1.000
_cell.angle_alpha   90.00
_cell.angle_beta   90.00
_cell.angle_gamma   90.00
#
_symmetry.space_group_name_H-M   'P 1'
#
loop_
_entity.id
_entity.type
_entity.pdbx_description
1 polymer ?
#
loop_
_entity_poly.entity_id
_entity_poly.type
_entity_poly.pdbx_seq_one_letter_code
_entity_poly.pdbx_strand_id
1 'polypeptide(L)'
;MSRREGSLEDPQADSSVSPLTLLEAKIHQTRNLARLLTKYAEQLFQEYVQHQGDPFGLPGFSPPRLPVAGLSAPAPGHAGLPVPERLRLDAGALAALPPLLDVVRRLQAELNPRAPRLLRRLEEAARRARALG
;
A
#
# COMPACT_ATOMS: atom_id res chain seq x y z
N MET A 1 -38.71 -56.76 -16.99
CA MET A 1 -38.01 -55.75 -17.78
C MET A 1 -37.63 -54.60 -16.85
N SER A 2 -36.35 -54.25 -16.87
CA SER A 2 -35.60 -53.48 -15.88
C SER A 2 -36.06 -52.04 -15.60
N ARG A 3 -35.94 -51.67 -14.32
CA ARG A 3 -35.25 -50.49 -13.76
C ARG A 3 -34.87 -49.38 -14.76
N ARG A 4 -35.26 -48.14 -14.43
CA ARG A 4 -34.35 -46.97 -14.44
C ARG A 4 -34.93 -45.83 -13.61
N GLU A 5 -34.32 -45.72 -12.43
CA GLU A 5 -34.33 -44.55 -11.56
C GLU A 5 -33.74 -43.38 -12.35
N GLY A 6 -34.54 -42.34 -12.57
CA GLY A 6 -34.06 -41.04 -13.03
C GLY A 6 -33.61 -40.24 -11.83
N SER A 7 -32.39 -40.52 -11.37
CA SER A 7 -31.68 -39.69 -10.39
C SER A 7 -31.48 -38.31 -10.99
N LEU A 8 -32.19 -37.32 -10.45
CA LEU A 8 -31.85 -35.91 -10.62
C LEU A 8 -30.56 -35.70 -9.84
N GLU A 9 -29.42 -35.88 -10.52
CA GLU A 9 -28.15 -35.33 -10.06
C GLU A 9 -28.29 -33.81 -10.14
N ASP A 10 -28.49 -33.17 -8.98
CA ASP A 10 -28.27 -31.73 -8.85
C ASP A 10 -26.81 -31.45 -9.21
N PRO A 11 -26.53 -30.66 -10.26
CA PRO A 11 -25.20 -30.18 -10.49
C PRO A 11 -24.94 -29.06 -9.49
N GLN A 12 -23.67 -28.91 -9.13
CA GLN A 12 -23.14 -27.75 -8.42
C GLN A 12 -23.29 -27.83 -6.90
N ALA A 13 -22.39 -28.63 -6.32
CA ALA A 13 -21.78 -28.29 -5.05
C ALA A 13 -21.28 -26.84 -5.15
N ASP A 14 -22.09 -25.89 -4.69
CA ASP A 14 -21.62 -24.58 -4.28
C ASP A 14 -20.51 -24.83 -3.26
N SER A 15 -19.28 -24.65 -3.72
CA SER A 15 -18.09 -24.74 -2.90
C SER A 15 -18.22 -23.63 -1.85
N SER A 16 -18.77 -24.03 -0.70
CA SER A 16 -18.97 -23.20 0.48
C SER A 16 -17.58 -22.89 1.03
N VAL A 17 -16.88 -21.91 0.43
CA VAL A 17 -15.58 -21.48 0.92
C VAL A 17 -15.79 -21.01 2.36
N SER A 18 -15.12 -21.68 3.30
CA SER A 18 -15.33 -21.37 4.71
C SER A 18 -14.94 -19.91 4.98
N PRO A 19 -15.66 -19.20 5.88
CA PRO A 19 -15.30 -17.84 6.27
C PRO A 19 -13.86 -17.70 6.77
N LEU A 20 -13.32 -18.77 7.38
CA LEU A 20 -11.94 -18.83 7.84
C LEU A 20 -10.95 -18.86 6.66
N THR A 21 -11.21 -19.68 5.64
CA THR A 21 -10.39 -19.75 4.42
C THR A 21 -10.38 -18.40 3.68
N LEU A 22 -11.52 -17.72 3.62
CA LEU A 22 -11.60 -16.38 3.03
C LEU A 22 -10.80 -15.35 3.83
N LEU A 23 -10.86 -15.40 5.17
CA LEU A 23 -10.10 -14.52 6.04
C LEU A 23 -8.59 -14.73 5.90
N GLU A 24 -8.13 -15.97 5.88
CA GLU A 24 -6.72 -16.32 5.67
C GLU A 24 -6.21 -15.81 4.33
N ALA A 25 -6.97 -16.02 3.25
CA ALA A 25 -6.62 -15.50 1.93
C ALA A 25 -6.46 -13.98 1.94
N LYS A 26 -7.37 -13.26 2.61
CA LYS A 26 -7.30 -11.80 2.75
C LYS A 26 -6.06 -11.36 3.55
N ILE A 27 -5.74 -12.04 4.65
CA ILE A 27 -4.53 -11.76 5.45
C ILE A 27 -3.27 -11.93 4.60
N HIS A 28 -3.18 -13.04 3.84
CA HIS A 28 -2.05 -13.29 2.95
C HIS A 28 -1.94 -12.23 1.85
N GLN A 29 -3.05 -11.84 1.24
CA GLN A 29 -3.10 -10.80 0.22
C GLN A 29 -2.61 -9.46 0.77
N THR A 30 -3.17 -9.00 1.90
CA THR A 30 -2.78 -7.74 2.54
C THR A 30 -1.29 -7.75 2.89
N ARG A 31 -0.77 -8.85 3.45
CA ARG A 31 0.65 -9.00 3.79
C ARG A 31 1.55 -8.91 2.55
N ASN A 32 1.19 -9.60 1.46
CA ASN A 32 1.96 -9.58 0.22
C ASN A 32 2.00 -8.17 -0.40
N LEU A 33 0.86 -7.48 -0.38
CA LEU A 33 0.75 -6.13 -0.92
C LEU A 33 1.51 -5.10 -0.05
N ALA A 34 1.47 -5.23 1.27
CA ALA A 34 2.29 -4.41 2.17
C ALA A 34 3.80 -4.57 1.89
N ARG A 35 4.28 -5.81 1.69
CA ARG A 35 5.69 -6.07 1.33
C ARG A 35 6.07 -5.44 -0.01
N LEU A 36 5.17 -5.50 -0.99
CA LEU A 36 5.39 -4.85 -2.28
C LEU A 36 5.45 -3.33 -2.13
N LEU A 37 4.55 -2.73 -1.33
CA LEU A 37 4.60 -1.30 -1.04
C LEU A 37 5.94 -0.86 -0.44
N THR A 38 6.50 -1.62 0.51
CA THR A 38 7.82 -1.30 1.09
C THR A 38 8.89 -1.21 0.01
N LYS A 39 8.95 -2.21 -0.89
CA LYS A 39 9.90 -2.21 -2.01
C LYS A 39 9.69 -1.02 -2.97
N TYR A 40 8.44 -0.68 -3.25
CA TYR A 40 8.13 0.47 -4.11
C TYR A 40 8.39 1.81 -3.44
N ALA A 41 8.27 1.90 -2.12
CA ALA A 41 8.54 3.11 -1.35
C ALA A 41 10.02 3.50 -1.44
N GLU A 42 10.93 2.54 -1.34
CA GLU A 42 12.37 2.78 -1.49
C GLU A 42 12.71 3.32 -2.89
N GLN A 43 12.15 2.70 -3.94
CA GLN A 43 12.35 3.15 -5.32
C GLN A 43 11.77 4.55 -5.56
N LEU A 44 10.56 4.81 -5.06
CA LEU A 44 9.91 6.10 -5.17
C LEU A 44 10.71 7.19 -4.45
N PHE A 45 11.20 6.89 -3.25
CA PHE A 45 12.00 7.83 -2.47
C PHE A 45 13.32 8.17 -3.18
N GLN A 46 14.03 7.17 -3.71
CA GLN A 46 15.26 7.39 -4.47
C GLN A 46 15.02 8.28 -5.71
N GLU A 47 13.99 7.98 -6.50
CA GLU A 47 13.65 8.77 -7.68
C GLU A 47 13.21 10.19 -7.31
N TYR A 48 12.44 10.34 -6.23
CA TYR A 48 12.06 11.66 -5.71
C TYR A 48 13.27 12.50 -5.32
N VAL A 49 14.19 11.94 -4.51
CA VAL A 49 15.40 12.64 -4.04
C VAL A 49 16.31 13.01 -5.21
N GLN A 50 16.49 12.10 -6.17
CA GLN A 50 17.28 12.37 -7.37
C GLN A 50 16.77 13.61 -8.12
N HIS A 51 15.46 13.79 -8.19
CA HIS A 51 14.85 14.95 -8.83
C HIS A 51 14.85 16.22 -7.99
N GLN A 52 15.13 16.16 -6.68
CA GLN A 52 15.27 17.38 -5.86
C GLN A 52 16.63 18.06 -6.04
N GLY A 53 17.65 17.32 -6.54
CA GLY A 53 19.00 17.84 -6.71
C GLY A 53 19.67 18.19 -5.38
N ASP A 54 20.73 19.00 -5.43
CA ASP A 54 21.43 19.44 -4.23
C ASP A 54 20.58 20.43 -3.42
N PRO A 55 20.59 20.36 -2.08
CA PRO A 55 21.42 19.48 -1.24
C PRO A 55 20.82 18.09 -0.96
N PHE A 56 19.60 17.81 -1.45
CA PHE A 56 18.86 16.59 -1.10
C PHE A 56 19.51 15.30 -1.63
N GLY A 57 20.21 15.38 -2.77
CA GLY A 57 20.95 14.25 -3.36
C GLY A 57 22.32 13.99 -2.75
N LEU A 58 22.81 14.84 -1.83
CA LEU A 58 24.14 14.71 -1.26
C LEU A 58 24.20 13.58 -0.21
N PRO A 59 25.25 12.71 -0.23
CA PRO A 59 25.46 11.73 0.82
C PRO A 59 25.55 12.38 2.19
N GLY A 60 24.80 11.86 3.17
CA GLY A 60 24.81 12.36 4.55
C GLY A 60 23.96 13.61 4.81
N PHE A 61 23.34 14.20 3.78
CA PHE A 61 22.34 15.24 3.98
C PHE A 61 21.08 14.63 4.64
N SER A 62 20.68 15.19 5.77
CA SER A 62 19.43 14.83 6.45
C SER A 62 18.51 16.05 6.45
N PRO A 63 17.43 16.06 5.67
CA PRO A 63 16.50 17.19 5.70
C PRO A 63 15.84 17.31 7.07
N PRO A 64 15.45 18.54 7.49
CA PRO A 64 14.71 18.72 8.73
C PRO A 64 13.44 17.89 8.71
N ARG A 65 13.20 17.13 9.79
CA ARG A 65 12.01 16.28 9.91
C ARG A 65 10.81 17.15 10.24
N LEU A 66 9.92 17.33 9.27
CA LEU A 66 8.65 18.01 9.47
C LEU A 66 7.58 16.98 9.85
N PRO A 67 6.89 17.15 11.00
CA PRO A 67 5.76 16.28 11.33
C PRO A 67 4.63 16.52 10.33
N VAL A 68 4.14 15.45 9.69
CA VAL A 68 2.97 15.51 8.81
C VAL A 68 1.78 14.98 9.60
N ALA A 69 0.73 15.80 9.76
CA ALA A 69 -0.47 15.40 10.48
C ALA A 69 -1.08 14.12 9.88
N GLY A 70 -1.36 13.13 10.73
CA GLY A 70 -1.89 11.83 10.31
C GLY A 70 -0.86 10.82 9.80
N LEU A 71 0.43 11.20 9.69
CA LEU A 71 1.52 10.26 9.47
C LEU A 71 2.37 10.11 10.73
N SER A 72 2.50 8.89 11.21
CA SER A 72 3.48 8.56 12.24
C SER A 72 4.89 8.82 11.70
N ALA A 73 5.76 9.42 12.52
CA ALA A 73 7.17 9.49 12.19
C ALA A 73 7.71 8.07 11.91
N PRO A 74 8.70 7.91 11.01
CA PRO A 74 9.41 6.64 10.88
C PRO A 74 10.13 6.36 12.20
N ALA A 75 9.47 5.63 13.07
CA ALA A 75 9.91 5.29 14.41
C ALA A 75 9.91 3.76 14.56
N PRO A 76 10.73 3.21 15.47
CA PRO A 76 10.63 1.81 15.91
C PRO A 76 9.26 1.44 16.54
N GLY A 77 8.34 2.41 16.63
CA GLY A 77 7.19 2.45 17.54
C GLY A 77 6.12 1.39 17.33
N HIS A 78 6.15 0.61 16.25
CA HIS A 78 5.18 -0.50 16.09
C HIS A 78 5.65 -1.80 16.76
N ALA A 79 6.95 -1.98 17.02
CA ALA A 79 7.46 -3.28 17.48
C ALA A 79 6.98 -3.65 18.90
N GLY A 80 6.69 -2.66 19.76
CA GLY A 80 6.22 -2.85 21.13
C GLY A 80 4.69 -2.77 21.33
N LEU A 81 3.93 -2.45 20.28
CA LEU A 81 2.49 -2.26 20.39
C LEU A 81 1.71 -3.57 20.20
N PRO A 82 0.57 -3.75 20.89
CA PRO A 82 -0.37 -4.84 20.60
C PRO A 82 -0.80 -4.85 19.13
N VAL A 83 -0.98 -6.06 18.57
CA VAL A 83 -1.38 -6.23 17.15
C VAL A 83 -2.61 -5.38 16.76
N PRO A 84 -3.70 -5.32 17.54
CA PRO A 84 -4.86 -4.51 17.17
C PRO A 84 -4.54 -3.01 17.08
N GLU A 85 -3.68 -2.51 17.96
CA GLU A 85 -3.29 -1.10 17.97
C GLU A 85 -2.39 -0.75 16.78
N ARG A 86 -1.43 -1.63 16.46
CA ARG A 86 -0.61 -1.51 15.24
C ARG A 86 -1.46 -1.47 13.98
N LEU A 87 -2.41 -2.39 13.85
CA LEU A 87 -3.30 -2.44 12.68
C LEU A 87 -4.15 -1.18 12.55
N ARG A 88 -4.63 -0.60 13.67
CA ARG A 88 -5.37 0.67 13.64
C ARG A 88 -4.50 1.84 13.18
N LEU A 89 -3.26 1.91 13.65
CA LEU A 89 -2.30 2.93 13.22
C LEU A 89 -1.92 2.77 11.76
N ASP A 90 -1.64 1.55 11.32
CA ASP A 90 -1.30 1.23 9.92
C ASP A 90 -2.48 1.58 8.99
N ALA A 91 -3.71 1.26 9.38
CA ALA A 91 -4.92 1.64 8.62
C ALA A 91 -5.08 3.16 8.52
N GLY A 92 -4.86 3.90 9.62
CA GLY A 92 -4.88 5.36 9.61
C GLY A 92 -3.82 5.96 8.68
N ALA A 93 -2.59 5.45 8.74
CA ALA A 93 -1.50 5.88 7.88
C ALA A 93 -1.79 5.59 6.39
N LEU A 94 -2.31 4.39 6.08
CA LEU A 94 -2.70 4.01 4.72
C LEU A 94 -3.85 4.86 4.17
N ALA A 95 -4.80 5.28 5.02
CA ALA A 95 -5.86 6.20 4.63
C ALA A 95 -5.36 7.63 4.35
N ALA A 96 -4.38 8.10 5.12
CA ALA A 96 -3.80 9.43 4.96
C ALA A 96 -2.80 9.55 3.79
N LEU A 97 -2.21 8.44 3.36
CA LEU A 97 -1.11 8.44 2.38
C LEU A 97 -1.53 8.85 0.96
N PRO A 98 -2.65 8.37 0.36
CA PRO A 98 -3.06 8.77 -0.98
C PRO A 98 -3.24 10.29 -1.19
N PRO A 99 -3.99 11.03 -0.34
CA PRO A 99 -4.13 12.47 -0.54
C PRO A 99 -2.80 13.21 -0.39
N LEU A 100 -1.90 12.75 0.50
CA LEU A 100 -0.55 13.32 0.60
C LEU A 100 0.24 13.11 -0.70
N LEU A 101 0.24 11.90 -1.26
CA LEU A 101 0.93 11.60 -2.51
C LEU A 101 0.37 12.41 -3.68
N ASP A 102 -0.95 12.69 -3.70
CA ASP A 102 -1.55 13.56 -4.70
C ASP A 102 -1.05 15.01 -4.58
N VAL A 103 -0.89 15.53 -3.35
CA VAL A 103 -0.31 16.87 -3.10
C VAL A 103 1.15 16.91 -3.55
N VAL A 104 1.96 15.93 -3.14
CA VAL A 104 3.37 15.83 -3.55
C VAL A 104 3.49 15.75 -5.06
N ARG A 105 2.62 15.00 -5.75
CA ARG A 105 2.60 14.93 -7.22
C ARG A 105 2.35 16.29 -7.86
N ARG A 106 1.41 17.09 -7.35
CA ARG A 106 1.14 18.44 -7.89
C ARG A 106 2.35 19.35 -7.72
N LEU A 107 2.93 19.38 -6.51
CA LEU A 107 4.13 20.15 -6.23
C LEU A 107 5.30 19.74 -7.13
N GLN A 108 5.48 18.44 -7.35
CA GLN A 108 6.54 17.94 -8.25
C GLN A 108 6.27 18.25 -9.72
N ALA A 109 5.01 18.39 -10.15
CA ALA A 109 4.70 18.82 -11.50
C ALA A 109 5.13 20.28 -11.75
N GLU A 110 5.05 21.12 -10.72
CA GLU A 110 5.49 22.52 -10.75
C GLU A 110 7.02 22.65 -10.64
N LEU A 111 7.62 21.94 -9.67
CA LEU A 111 9.07 22.01 -9.39
C LEU A 111 9.91 21.25 -10.42
N ASN A 112 9.43 20.09 -10.87
CA ASN A 112 10.15 19.17 -11.74
C ASN A 112 9.32 18.81 -12.98
N PRO A 113 8.96 19.79 -13.83
CA PRO A 113 8.07 19.55 -14.99
C PRO A 113 8.66 18.58 -16.03
N ARG A 114 9.98 18.37 -16.01
CA ARG A 114 10.69 17.43 -16.89
C ARG A 114 10.82 16.02 -16.31
N ALA A 115 10.13 15.71 -15.20
CA ALA A 115 10.18 14.41 -14.53
C ALA A 115 8.85 13.62 -14.63
N PRO A 116 8.33 13.31 -15.84
CA PRO A 116 7.04 12.63 -15.99
C PRO A 116 7.01 11.22 -15.39
N ARG A 117 8.18 10.56 -15.30
CA ARG A 117 8.31 9.24 -14.66
C ARG A 117 8.02 9.32 -13.16
N LEU A 118 8.56 10.32 -12.47
CA LEU A 118 8.29 10.57 -11.05
C LEU A 118 6.80 10.82 -10.81
N LEU A 119 6.16 11.66 -11.63
CA LEU A 119 4.73 11.96 -11.49
C LEU A 119 3.86 10.71 -11.63
N ARG A 120 4.16 9.86 -12.61
CA ARG A 120 3.48 8.58 -12.81
C ARG A 120 3.66 7.66 -11.61
N ARG A 121 4.87 7.58 -11.04
CA ARG A 121 5.13 6.72 -9.87
C ARG A 121 4.43 7.21 -8.60
N LEU A 122 4.36 8.52 -8.37
CA LEU A 122 3.60 9.10 -7.26
C LEU A 122 2.10 8.73 -7.37
N GLU A 123 1.55 8.81 -8.58
CA GLU A 123 0.17 8.41 -8.84
C GLU A 123 -0.06 6.90 -8.67
N GLU A 124 0.85 6.07 -9.17
CA GLU A 124 0.81 4.62 -8.95
C GLU A 124 0.88 4.26 -7.45
N ALA A 125 1.74 4.93 -6.70
CA ALA A 125 1.86 4.74 -5.26
C ALA A 125 0.55 5.13 -4.54
N ALA A 126 -0.06 6.25 -4.91
CA ALA A 126 -1.36 6.66 -4.37
C ALA A 126 -2.45 5.62 -4.66
N ARG A 127 -2.52 5.10 -5.91
CA ARG A 127 -3.46 4.02 -6.27
C ARG A 127 -3.23 2.75 -5.45
N ARG A 128 -1.97 2.31 -5.29
CA ARG A 128 -1.64 1.10 -4.54
C ARG A 128 -1.97 1.25 -3.05
N ALA A 129 -1.75 2.43 -2.48
CA ALA A 129 -2.12 2.71 -1.09
C ALA A 129 -3.65 2.67 -0.89
N ARG A 130 -4.44 3.22 -1.83
CA ARG A 130 -5.92 3.12 -1.80
C ARG A 130 -6.44 1.68 -1.89
N ALA A 131 -5.70 0.78 -2.50
CA ALA A 131 -6.08 -0.63 -2.60
C ALA A 131 -5.85 -1.42 -1.30
N LEU A 132 -5.16 -0.82 -0.31
CA LEU A 132 -4.82 -1.43 0.98
C LEU A 132 -5.67 -0.94 2.15
N GLY A 133 -6.16 0.30 2.09
CA GLY A 133 -7.08 0.90 3.08
C GLY A 133 -8.54 0.64 2.72
#